data_AF-A0A7C7VMC0-F1
#
_entry.id   AF-A0A7C7VMC0-F1
#
_cell.length_a   1.000
_cell.length_b   1.000
_cell.length_c   1.000
_cell.angle_alpha   90.00
_cell.angle_beta   90.00
_cell.angle_gamma   90.00
#
_symmetry.space_group_name_H-M   'P 1'
#
loop_
_entity.id
_entity.type
_entity.pdbx_description
1 polymer ?
#
loop_
_entity_poly.entity_id
_entity_poly.type
_entity_poly.pdbx_seq_one_letter_code
_entity_poly.pdbx_strand_id
1 'polypeptide(L)' 'MDHSARKPILAANWKMHKTAAETRSFFDVFLPLVEAVSAVELLIAPPF' A
#
# COMPACT_ATOMS: atom_id res chain seq x y z
N MET A 1 16.81 -0.48 27.10
CA MET A 1 16.26 -1.28 26.00
C MET A 1 16.39 -0.46 24.74
N ASP A 2 17.21 -0.90 23.80
CA ASP A 2 17.22 -0.32 22.46
C ASP A 2 15.89 -0.69 21.79
N HIS A 3 14.94 0.25 21.79
CA HIS A 3 13.79 0.15 20.92
C HIS A 3 14.26 0.53 19.52
N SER A 4 14.90 -0.41 18.82
CA SER A 4 15.08 -0.33 17.36
C SER A 4 13.81 0.26 16.78
N ALA A 5 13.91 1.45 16.19
CA ALA A 5 12.75 2.24 15.80
C ALA A 5 11.79 1.38 14.96
N ARG A 6 10.56 1.17 15.45
CA ARG A 6 9.56 0.40 14.72
C ARG A 6 9.27 1.11 13.39
N LYS A 7 9.34 0.38 12.29
CA LYS A 7 8.97 0.91 10.98
C LYS A 7 7.44 1.11 10.94
N PRO A 8 6.94 2.33 10.66
CA PRO A 8 5.51 2.58 10.56
C PRO A 8 4.89 1.86 9.36
N ILE A 9 3.63 1.44 9.49
CA ILE A 9 2.84 0.80 8.43
C ILE A 9 1.70 1.73 8.02
N LEU A 10 1.55 1.99 6.72
CA LEU A 10 0.38 2.62 6.12
C LEU A 10 -0.48 1.53 5.46
N ALA A 11 -1.64 1.25 6.05
CA ALA A 11 -2.58 0.25 5.57
C ALA A 11 -3.83 0.89 4.95
N ALA A 12 -4.07 0.59 3.67
CA ALA A 12 -5.27 1.02 2.95
C ALA A 12 -6.25 -0.15 2.79
N ASN A 13 -7.35 -0.12 3.54
CA ASN A 13 -8.47 -1.04 3.36
C ASN A 13 -9.43 -0.48 2.30
N TRP A 14 -9.49 -1.12 1.13
CA TRP A 14 -10.36 -0.69 0.03
C TRP A 14 -11.83 -1.00 0.28
N LYS A 15 -12.14 -1.83 1.28
CA LYS A 15 -13.51 -2.32 1.51
C LYS A 15 -14.04 -2.93 0.19
N MET A 16 -15.32 -2.73 -0.12
CA MET A 16 -15.97 -3.22 -1.33
C MET A 16 -15.81 -2.23 -2.50
N HIS A 17 -14.58 -1.75 -2.75
CA HIS A 17 -14.28 -0.87 -3.89
C HIS A 17 -13.25 -1.47 -4.83
N LYS A 18 -13.44 -1.16 -6.12
CA LYS A 18 -12.66 -1.59 -7.29
C LYS A 18 -12.97 -3.01 -7.76
N THR A 19 -13.12 -3.12 -9.06
CA THR A 19 -13.07 -4.35 -9.85
C THR A 19 -11.63 -4.73 -10.16
N ALA A 20 -11.39 -5.95 -10.66
CA ALA A 20 -10.06 -6.40 -11.06
C ALA A 20 -9.38 -5.47 -12.11
N ALA A 21 -10.15 -4.93 -13.05
CA ALA A 21 -9.64 -4.00 -14.06
C ALA A 21 -9.21 -2.66 -13.45
N GLU A 22 -10.00 -2.14 -12.51
CA GLU A 22 -9.67 -0.91 -11.78
C GLU A 22 -8.48 -1.11 -10.83
N THR A 23 -8.36 -2.31 -10.22
CA THR A 23 -7.18 -2.68 -9.41
C THR A 23 -5.91 -2.65 -10.22
N ARG A 24 -5.91 -3.25 -11.43
CA ARG A 24 -4.75 -3.21 -12.33
C ARG A 24 -4.39 -1.77 -12.71
N SER A 25 -5.39 -1.02 -13.18
CA SER A 25 -5.21 0.38 -13.58
C SER A 25 -4.68 1.26 -12.44
N PHE A 26 -5.09 0.97 -11.19
CA PHE A 26 -4.55 1.63 -10.01
C PHE A 26 -3.07 1.34 -9.83
N PHE A 27 -2.65 0.07 -9.90
CA PHE A 27 -1.25 -0.31 -9.67
C PHE A 27 -0.29 0.14 -10.79
N ASP A 28 -0.77 0.26 -12.02
CA ASP A 28 0.00 0.82 -13.14
C ASP A 28 0.46 2.27 -12.83
N VAL A 29 -0.34 3.03 -12.07
CA VAL A 29 -0.02 4.41 -11.66
C VAL A 29 0.63 4.45 -10.27
N PHE A 30 0.18 3.61 -9.33
CA PHE A 30 0.60 3.68 -7.93
C PHE A 30 2.04 3.22 -7.71
N LEU A 31 2.48 2.13 -8.36
CA LEU A 31 3.81 1.55 -8.11
C LEU A 31 4.96 2.53 -8.42
N PRO A 32 4.98 3.25 -9.56
CA PRO A 32 6.01 4.26 -9.82
C PRO A 32 6.02 5.40 -8.80
N LEU A 33 4.86 5.78 -8.27
CA LEU A 33 4.76 6.89 -7.31
C LEU A 33 5.35 6.55 -5.94
N VAL A 34 5.42 5.26 -5.59
CA VAL A 34 5.90 4.82 -4.27
C VAL A 34 7.25 4.12 -4.31
N GLU A 35 7.90 4.02 -5.47
CA GLU A 35 9.17 3.29 -5.65
C GLU A 35 10.28 3.78 -4.71
N ALA A 36 10.37 5.10 -4.49
CA ALA A 36 11.38 5.69 -3.61
C ALA A 36 10.98 5.75 -2.13
N VAL A 37 9.78 5.27 -1.75
CA VAL A 37 9.27 5.37 -0.38
C VAL A 37 9.87 4.26 0.49
N SER A 38 10.80 4.63 1.39
CA SER A 38 11.48 3.69 2.30
C SER A 38 11.11 3.86 3.78
N ALA A 39 10.54 5.01 4.15
CA ALA A 39 10.26 5.38 5.54
C ALA A 39 9.12 4.60 6.20
N VAL A 40 8.22 4.00 5.39
CA VAL A 40 7.03 3.25 5.83
C VAL A 40 6.95 1.90 5.12
N GLU A 41 6.19 0.97 5.66
CA GLU A 41 5.68 -0.18 4.92
C GLU A 41 4.29 0.14 4.38
N LEU A 42 4.01 -0.23 3.13
CA LEU A 42 2.72 0.00 2.48
C LEU A 42 1.96 -1.31 2.39
N LEU A 43 0.70 -1.31 2.84
CA LEU A 43 -0.22 -2.44 2.74
C LEU A 43 -1.50 -1.98 2.05
N ILE A 44 -1.96 -2.75 1.07
CA ILE A 44 -3.26 -2.57 0.43
C ILE A 44 -4.08 -3.85 0.64
N ALA A 45 -5.29 -3.70 1.15
CA ALA A 45 -6.26 -4.78 1.30
C ALA A 45 -7.41 -4.58 0.29
N PRO A 46 -7.32 -5.20 -0.91
CA PRO A 46 -8.39 -5.16 -1.91
C PRO A 46 -9.61 -6.02 -1.48
N PRO A 47 -10.80 -5.83 -2.09
CA PRO A 47 -11.89 -6.79 -1.95
C PRO A 47 -11.48 -8.19 -2.48
N PHE A 48 -12.14 -9.22 -1.96
CA PHE A 48 -11.90 -10.63 -2.33
C PHE A 48 -12.26 -10.95 -3.79
#